data_AF-A0A6C0DPA0-F1
#
_entry.id   AF-A0A6C0DPA0-F1
#
_cell.length_a   1.000
_cell.length_b   1.000
_cell.length_c   1.000
_cell.angle_alpha   90.00
_cell.angle_beta   90.00
_cell.angle_gamma   90.00
#
_symmetry.space_group_name_H-M   'P 1'
#
loop_
_entity.id
_entity.type
_entity.pdbx_description
1 polymer ?
#
loop_
_entity_poly.entity_id
_entity_poly.type
_entity_poly.pdbx_seq_one_letter_code
_entity_poly.pdbx_strand_id
1 'polypeptide(L)'
;MQGSSESTDLVAVGGKSPATFDTMVRSWVHFDKLAATFVRQAQQARTARMRWETQILDNLRQTHRTDSIIQIGGGRLTVHDEKHAQPLTYGRLESLLHQYYAKKRPGSEDETMKLMEFLKQNRSYVLETRLKKS
;
A
#
# COMPACT_ATOMS: atom_id res chain seq x y z
N MET A 1 -12.12 64.90 -40.91
CA MET A 1 -12.18 63.45 -40.67
C MET A 1 -10.87 63.05 -40.02
N GLN A 2 -10.89 62.87 -38.70
CA GLN A 2 -9.73 62.55 -37.87
C GLN A 2 -9.33 61.08 -38.03
N GLY A 3 -8.03 60.83 -38.01
CA GLY A 3 -7.42 59.51 -38.08
C GLY A 3 -7.06 58.91 -36.72
N SER A 4 -6.45 57.72 -36.84
CA SER A 4 -5.67 56.95 -35.86
C SER A 4 -6.38 56.41 -34.61
N SER A 5 -6.44 55.08 -34.53
CA SER A 5 -5.72 54.33 -33.49
C SER A 5 -5.59 52.87 -33.89
N GLU A 6 -4.38 52.52 -34.30
CA GLU A 6 -3.78 51.19 -34.20
C GLU A 6 -3.45 50.96 -32.72
N SER A 7 -3.80 49.81 -32.12
CA SER A 7 -2.94 49.19 -31.09
C SER A 7 -3.45 47.84 -30.60
N THR A 8 -2.49 46.90 -30.60
CA THR A 8 -2.24 45.85 -29.60
C THR A 8 -3.17 44.64 -29.48
N ASP A 9 -2.68 43.55 -30.06
CA ASP A 9 -2.40 42.28 -29.37
C ASP A 9 -3.21 41.97 -28.10
N LEU A 10 -3.97 40.88 -28.16
CA LEU A 10 -3.86 39.88 -27.11
C LEU A 10 -3.88 38.49 -27.74
N VAL A 11 -2.69 38.00 -28.06
CA VAL A 11 -2.42 36.57 -28.18
C VAL A 11 -2.84 35.91 -26.86
N ALA A 12 -4.01 35.27 -26.85
CA ALA A 12 -4.41 34.41 -25.75
C ALA A 12 -3.53 33.16 -25.79
N VAL A 13 -2.42 33.27 -25.07
CA VAL A 13 -1.52 32.21 -24.62
C VAL A 13 -2.31 30.96 -24.23
N GLY A 14 -2.11 29.87 -24.98
CA GLY A 14 -1.84 28.53 -24.46
C GLY A 14 -2.69 27.96 -23.32
N GLY A 15 -3.95 28.37 -23.16
CA GLY A 15 -4.87 27.73 -22.23
C GLY A 15 -5.33 26.41 -22.83
N LYS A 16 -4.82 25.27 -22.32
CA LYS A 16 -5.32 23.94 -22.70
C LYS A 16 -6.85 23.95 -22.65
N SER A 17 -7.50 23.75 -23.80
CA SER A 17 -8.95 23.53 -23.85
C SER A 17 -9.32 22.46 -22.82
N PRO A 18 -10.46 22.59 -22.12
CA PRO A 18 -10.90 21.60 -21.16
C PRO A 18 -10.89 20.22 -21.82
N ALA A 19 -10.31 19.23 -21.12
CA ALA A 19 -10.21 17.88 -21.65
C ALA A 19 -11.60 17.39 -22.07
N THR A 20 -11.74 16.92 -23.31
CA THR A 20 -13.01 16.36 -23.77
C THR A 20 -13.32 15.08 -23.00
N PHE A 21 -14.60 14.72 -22.86
CA PHE A 21 -15.01 13.49 -22.17
C PHE A 21 -14.28 12.25 -22.73
N ASP A 22 -14.12 12.15 -24.05
CA ASP A 22 -13.34 11.09 -24.70
C ASP A 22 -11.87 11.09 -24.25
N THR A 23 -11.24 12.26 -24.14
CA THR A 23 -9.87 12.38 -23.61
C THR A 23 -9.78 11.92 -22.16
N MET A 24 -10.78 12.25 -21.33
CA MET A 24 -10.83 11.82 -19.93
C MET A 24 -10.93 10.30 -19.82
N VAL A 25 -11.83 9.67 -20.58
CA VAL A 25 -12.00 8.21 -20.58
C VAL A 25 -10.74 7.50 -21.08
N ARG A 26 -10.13 7.97 -22.18
CA ARG A 26 -8.88 7.40 -22.71
C ARG A 26 -7.73 7.53 -21.72
N SER A 27 -7.60 8.70 -21.09
CA SER A 27 -6.57 8.95 -20.08
C SER A 27 -6.75 8.03 -18.88
N TRP A 28 -7.99 7.87 -18.39
CA TRP A 28 -8.30 6.97 -17.29
C TRP A 28 -7.91 5.52 -17.62
N VAL A 29 -8.29 5.00 -18.79
CA VAL A 29 -7.94 3.63 -19.22
C VAL A 29 -6.42 3.47 -19.41
N HIS A 30 -5.75 4.49 -19.94
CA HIS A 30 -4.30 4.46 -20.13
C HIS A 30 -3.57 4.33 -18.78
N PHE A 31 -3.91 5.20 -17.83
CA PHE A 31 -3.25 5.20 -16.52
C PHE A 31 -3.64 4.00 -15.65
N ASP A 32 -4.86 3.47 -15.79
CA ASP A 32 -5.26 2.19 -15.16
C ASP A 32 -4.34 1.03 -15.62
N LYS A 33 -4.12 0.92 -16.94
CA LYS A 33 -3.20 -0.09 -17.50
C LYS A 33 -1.75 0.12 -17.06
N LEU A 34 -1.31 1.38 -17.01
CA LEU A 34 0.04 1.73 -16.61
C LEU A 34 0.28 1.38 -15.13
N ALA A 35 -0.66 1.74 -14.25
CA ALA A 35 -0.61 1.40 -12.83
C ALA A 35 -0.60 -0.13 -12.63
N ALA A 36 -1.45 -0.87 -13.33
CA ALA A 36 -1.45 -2.34 -13.29
C ALA A 36 -0.13 -2.96 -13.77
N THR A 37 0.59 -2.28 -14.66
CA THR A 37 1.92 -2.71 -15.12
C THR A 37 2.97 -2.44 -14.06
N PHE A 38 2.99 -1.25 -13.47
CA PHE A 38 3.92 -0.91 -12.39
C PHE A 38 3.73 -1.77 -11.15
N VAL A 39 2.49 -2.10 -10.78
CA VAL A 39 2.22 -3.04 -9.67
C VAL A 39 2.86 -4.40 -9.94
N ARG A 40 2.70 -4.94 -11.16
CA ARG A 40 3.32 -6.21 -11.56
C ARG A 40 4.84 -6.16 -11.54
N GLN A 41 5.43 -5.11 -12.10
CA GLN A 41 6.89 -4.93 -12.10
C GLN A 41 7.45 -4.79 -10.69
N ALA A 42 6.81 -3.97 -9.84
CA ALA A 42 7.19 -3.82 -8.44
C ALA A 42 7.10 -5.15 -7.68
N GLN A 43 6.04 -5.94 -7.94
CA GLN A 43 5.90 -7.26 -7.34
C GLN A 43 7.01 -8.23 -7.79
N GLN A 44 7.31 -8.27 -9.08
CA GLN A 44 8.41 -9.08 -9.63
C GLN A 44 9.75 -8.70 -8.99
N ALA A 45 10.04 -7.40 -8.89
CA ALA A 45 11.25 -6.89 -8.25
C ALA A 45 11.34 -7.27 -6.76
N ARG A 46 10.23 -7.15 -6.01
CA ARG A 46 10.16 -7.58 -4.60
C ARG A 46 10.39 -9.07 -4.44
N THR A 47 9.77 -9.90 -5.28
CA THR A 47 9.97 -11.36 -5.27
C THR A 47 11.42 -11.72 -5.60
N ALA A 48 12.02 -11.07 -6.60
CA ALA A 48 13.42 -11.27 -6.93
C ALA A 48 14.34 -10.87 -5.77
N ARG A 49 14.11 -9.71 -5.15
CA ARG A 49 14.85 -9.25 -3.96
C ARG A 49 14.75 -10.29 -2.84
N MET A 50 13.55 -10.75 -2.50
CA MET A 50 13.33 -11.73 -1.43
C MET A 50 14.06 -13.05 -1.72
N ARG A 51 14.01 -13.54 -2.96
CA ARG A 51 14.77 -14.73 -3.37
C ARG A 51 16.26 -14.57 -3.11
N TRP A 52 16.84 -13.44 -3.50
CA TRP A 52 18.27 -13.17 -3.28
C TRP A 52 18.60 -12.98 -1.80
N GLU A 53 17.75 -12.30 -1.06
CA GLU A 53 17.89 -12.11 0.39
C GLU A 53 17.92 -13.46 1.13
N THR A 54 17.03 -14.39 0.80
CA THR A 54 17.07 -15.76 1.33
C THR A 54 18.39 -16.45 1.02
N GLN A 55 18.86 -16.40 -0.23
CA GLN A 55 20.12 -17.03 -0.63
C GLN A 55 21.34 -16.43 0.09
N ILE A 56 21.36 -15.11 0.27
CA ILE A 56 22.42 -14.41 1.00
C ILE A 56 22.41 -14.86 2.47
N LEU A 57 21.26 -14.86 3.13
CA LEU A 57 21.14 -15.28 4.52
C LEU A 57 21.53 -16.75 4.72
N ASP A 58 21.12 -17.63 3.79
CA ASP A 58 21.50 -19.04 3.82
C ASP A 58 23.02 -19.23 3.67
N ASN A 59 23.66 -18.47 2.77
CA ASN A 59 25.10 -18.50 2.60
C ASN A 59 25.85 -17.99 3.83
N LEU A 60 25.39 -16.89 4.44
CA LEU A 60 25.97 -16.36 5.68
C LEU A 60 25.86 -17.35 6.84
N ARG A 61 24.73 -18.06 6.94
CA ARG A 61 24.54 -19.13 7.94
C ARG A 61 25.48 -20.31 7.71
N GLN A 62 25.58 -20.79 6.48
CA GLN A 62 26.47 -21.92 6.12
C GLN A 62 27.95 -21.61 6.35
N THR A 63 28.34 -20.34 6.22
CA THR A 63 29.73 -19.90 6.41
C THR A 63 30.02 -19.39 7.83
N HIS A 64 29.07 -19.51 8.77
CA HIS A 64 29.16 -18.99 10.14
C HIS A 64 29.52 -17.50 10.22
N ARG A 65 29.00 -16.70 9.29
CA ARG A 65 29.29 -15.27 9.09
C ARG A 65 28.09 -14.37 9.37
N THR A 66 27.23 -14.75 10.32
CA THR A 66 25.95 -14.07 10.58
C THR A 66 26.07 -12.62 11.03
N ASP A 67 27.22 -12.22 11.60
CA ASP A 67 27.49 -10.85 12.07
C ASP A 67 28.25 -9.99 11.04
N SER A 68 28.36 -10.46 9.79
CA SER A 68 29.17 -9.77 8.76
C SER A 68 28.48 -8.53 8.21
N ILE A 69 29.25 -7.44 8.08
CA ILE A 69 28.85 -6.24 7.34
C ILE A 69 29.23 -6.44 5.86
N ILE A 70 28.24 -6.44 4.98
CA ILE A 70 28.45 -6.56 3.52
C ILE A 70 28.57 -5.16 2.93
N GLN A 71 29.74 -4.81 2.39
CA GLN A 71 29.96 -3.52 1.71
C GLN A 71 29.47 -3.60 0.27
N ILE A 72 28.75 -2.58 -0.20
CA ILE A 72 28.26 -2.45 -1.57
C ILE A 72 28.57 -1.04 -2.11
N GLY A 73 28.52 -0.87 -3.44
CA GLY A 73 28.66 0.46 -4.06
C GLY A 73 27.58 1.41 -3.54
N GLY A 74 27.98 2.38 -2.70
CA GLY A 74 27.07 3.36 -2.10
C GLY A 74 26.50 3.01 -0.72
N GLY A 75 26.96 1.94 -0.04
CA GLY A 75 26.50 1.65 1.32
C GLY A 75 26.97 0.32 1.91
N ARG A 76 26.31 -0.10 2.99
CA ARG A 76 26.52 -1.39 3.66
C ARG A 76 25.19 -2.07 3.97
N LEU A 77 25.19 -3.40 3.89
CA LEU A 77 24.10 -4.26 4.36
C LEU A 77 24.53 -4.95 5.65
N THR A 78 23.63 -4.99 6.62
CA THR A 78 23.80 -5.64 7.91
C THR A 78 22.61 -6.54 8.19
N VAL A 79 22.88 -7.69 8.81
CA VAL A 79 21.81 -8.61 9.24
C VAL A 79 21.18 -8.03 10.51
N HIS A 80 19.86 -7.86 10.50
CA HIS A 80 19.09 -7.40 11.65
C HIS A 80 17.83 -8.23 11.82
N ASP A 81 17.45 -8.48 13.07
CA ASP A 81 16.17 -9.07 13.39
C ASP A 81 15.10 -7.97 13.40
N GLU A 82 14.12 -8.09 12.51
CA GLU A 82 12.95 -7.24 12.51
C GLU A 82 11.82 -7.89 13.28
N LYS A 83 11.30 -7.20 14.30
CA LYS A 83 10.08 -7.58 15.00
C LYS A 83 8.89 -7.02 14.24
N HIS A 84 8.15 -7.88 13.54
CA HIS A 84 6.88 -7.49 12.95
C HIS A 84 5.74 -7.73 13.95
N ALA A 85 4.99 -6.67 14.25
CA ALA A 85 3.71 -6.81 14.93
C ALA A 85 2.74 -7.53 13.99
N GLN A 86 2.16 -8.63 14.45
CA GLN A 86 1.12 -9.33 13.69
C GLN A 86 -0.11 -8.42 13.55
N PRO A 87 -0.73 -8.33 12.36
CA PRO A 87 -1.91 -7.51 12.18
C PRO A 87 -3.05 -8.01 13.08
N LEU A 88 -3.77 -7.08 13.70
CA LEU A 88 -4.91 -7.40 14.57
C LEU A 88 -6.15 -7.68 13.71
N THR A 89 -6.22 -8.90 13.18
CA THR A 89 -7.39 -9.40 12.45
C THR A 89 -8.51 -9.76 13.43
N TYR A 90 -9.78 -9.81 12.97
CA TYR A 90 -10.89 -10.26 13.80
C TYR A 90 -10.65 -11.66 14.40
N GLY A 91 -10.16 -12.63 13.61
CA GLY A 91 -9.85 -13.96 14.12
C GLY A 91 -8.71 -13.95 15.16
N ARG A 92 -7.72 -13.05 14.99
CA ARG A 92 -6.66 -12.88 15.99
C ARG A 92 -7.20 -12.24 17.27
N LEU A 93 -8.07 -11.23 17.14
CA LEU A 93 -8.72 -10.56 18.26
C LEU A 93 -9.58 -11.54 19.06
N GLU A 94 -10.41 -12.34 18.39
CA GLU A 94 -11.22 -13.40 18.99
C GLU A 94 -10.38 -14.39 19.80
N SER A 95 -9.30 -14.90 19.19
CA SER A 95 -8.38 -15.82 19.87
C SER A 95 -7.74 -15.20 21.12
N LEU A 96 -7.38 -13.91 21.05
CA LEU A 96 -6.79 -13.19 22.19
C LEU A 96 -7.82 -12.93 23.29
N LEU A 97 -9.08 -12.65 22.93
CA LEU A 97 -10.17 -12.47 23.89
C LEU A 97 -10.47 -13.78 24.62
N HIS A 98 -10.57 -14.91 23.92
CA HIS A 98 -10.71 -16.23 24.58
C HIS A 98 -9.54 -16.51 25.53
N GLN A 99 -8.31 -16.24 25.11
CA GLN A 99 -7.14 -16.39 26.00
C GLN A 99 -7.19 -15.46 27.21
N TYR A 100 -7.72 -14.24 27.04
CA TYR A 100 -7.88 -13.28 28.12
C TYR A 100 -8.93 -13.74 29.13
N TYR A 101 -10.11 -14.20 28.68
CA TYR A 101 -11.15 -14.74 29.55
C TYR A 101 -10.74 -16.06 30.22
N ALA A 102 -9.98 -16.92 29.53
CA ALA A 102 -9.41 -18.14 30.13
C ALA A 102 -8.42 -17.86 31.28
N LYS A 103 -7.78 -16.68 31.30
CA LYS A 103 -6.89 -16.22 32.38
C LYS A 103 -7.62 -15.48 33.51
N LYS A 104 -8.91 -15.18 33.35
CA LYS A 104 -9.71 -14.55 34.41
C LYS A 104 -10.01 -15.55 35.52
N ARG A 105 -10.47 -15.02 36.66
CA ARG A 105 -10.86 -15.83 37.81
C ARG A 105 -11.91 -16.88 37.41
N PRO A 106 -11.84 -18.10 37.98
CA PRO A 106 -12.87 -19.12 37.79
C PRO A 106 -14.27 -18.55 38.05
N GLY A 107 -15.22 -18.81 37.15
CA GLY A 107 -16.59 -18.27 37.20
C GLY A 107 -16.81 -16.99 36.39
N SER A 108 -15.79 -16.47 35.71
CA SER A 108 -15.96 -15.38 34.73
C SER A 108 -16.57 -15.92 33.44
N GLU A 109 -17.67 -15.33 32.96
CA GLU A 109 -18.28 -15.65 31.67
C GLU A 109 -17.37 -15.18 30.52
N ASP A 110 -17.22 -16.02 29.49
CA ASP A 110 -16.55 -15.65 28.26
C ASP A 110 -17.51 -14.90 27.33
N GLU A 111 -17.34 -13.58 27.26
CA GLU A 111 -18.18 -12.70 26.45
C GLU A 111 -17.58 -12.41 25.06
N THR A 112 -16.55 -13.16 24.65
CA THR A 112 -15.84 -12.94 23.38
C THR A 112 -16.82 -12.84 22.21
N MET A 113 -17.79 -13.74 22.12
CA MET A 113 -18.78 -13.71 21.04
C MET A 113 -19.66 -12.47 21.05
N LYS A 114 -20.08 -11.99 22.23
CA LYS A 114 -20.88 -10.75 22.38
C LYS A 114 -20.08 -9.53 21.92
N LEU A 115 -18.81 -9.46 22.31
CA LEU A 115 -17.89 -8.39 21.90
C LEU A 115 -17.61 -8.42 20.40
N MET A 116 -17.35 -9.59 19.84
CA MET A 116 -17.10 -9.76 18.42
C MET A 116 -18.32 -9.35 17.59
N GLU A 117 -19.52 -9.68 18.04
CA GLU A 117 -20.76 -9.26 17.40
C GLU A 117 -20.97 -7.74 17.47
N PHE A 118 -20.76 -7.14 18.65
CA PHE A 118 -20.82 -5.68 18.80
C PHE A 118 -19.85 -4.97 17.84
N LEU A 119 -18.61 -5.44 17.72
CA LEU A 119 -17.62 -4.85 16.83
C LEU A 119 -17.97 -5.01 15.34
N LYS A 120 -18.67 -6.08 14.97
CA LYS A 120 -19.16 -6.27 13.60
C LYS A 120 -20.31 -5.32 13.29
N GLN A 121 -21.24 -5.16 14.23
CA GLN A 121 -22.43 -4.30 14.08
C GLN A 121 -22.10 -2.81 14.07
N ASN A 122 -21.09 -2.39 14.84
CA ASN A 122 -20.70 -0.98 14.95
C ASN A 122 -19.62 -0.57 13.94
N ARG A 123 -19.26 -1.46 13.01
CA ARG A 123 -18.29 -1.14 11.97
C ARG A 123 -18.93 -0.17 10.96
N SER A 124 -18.34 1.02 10.82
CA SER A 124 -18.72 1.96 9.79
C SER A 124 -18.23 1.53 8.42
N TYR A 125 -19.00 1.86 7.39
CA TYR A 125 -18.64 1.66 5.99
C TYR A 125 -18.59 3.01 5.29
N VAL A 126 -17.56 3.21 4.46
CA VAL A 126 -17.48 4.34 3.54
C VAL A 126 -17.87 3.82 2.16
N LEU A 127 -18.98 4.31 1.61
CA LEU A 127 -19.39 4.03 0.26
C LEU A 127 -18.75 5.07 -0.67
N GLU A 128 -17.98 4.60 -1.65
CA GLU A 128 -17.34 5.46 -2.63
C GLU A 128 -17.63 4.95 -4.06
N THR A 129 -18.14 5.83 -4.92
CA THR A 129 -18.36 5.52 -6.33
C THR A 129 -17.04 5.62 -7.08
N ARG A 130 -16.64 4.51 -7.71
CA ARG A 130 -15.40 4.42 -8.50
C ARG A 130 -15.70 3.81 -9.88
N LEU A 131 -14.94 4.24 -10.88
CA LEU A 131 -14.91 3.57 -12.18
C LEU A 131 -14.28 2.18 -11.99
N LYS A 132 -14.94 1.15 -12.53
CA LYS A 132 -14.46 -0.24 -12.51
C LYS A 132 -14.46 -0.79 -13.92
N LYS A 133 -13.33 -1.37 -14.32
CA LYS A 133 -13.25 -2.19 -15.54
C LYS A 133 -13.77 -3.59 -15.23
N SER A 134 -14.77 -4.06 -15.98
CA SER A 134 -15.29 -5.44 -15.94
C SER A 134 -14.41 -6.40 -16.71
#